data_AF-A0A081C7J4-F1
#
_entry.id   AF-A0A081C7J4-F1
#
_cell.length_a   1.000
_cell.length_b   1.000
_cell.length_c   1.000
_cell.angle_alpha   90.00
_cell.angle_beta   90.00
_cell.angle_gamma   90.00
#
_symmetry.space_group_name_H-M   'P 1'
#
loop_
_entity.id
_entity.type
_entity.pdbx_description
1 polymer ?
#
loop_
_entity_poly.entity_id
_entity_poly.type
_entity_poly.pdbx_seq_one_letter_code
_entity_poly.pdbx_strand_id
1 'polypeptide(L)'
;MMTGIFQCLKELSRLHVVPYYCWMKDAIHVLDMLLEGIPYCITPHGNVFLGETRLEDIIPGKICLQAHLDHPGGILNADRQAQYLFAKYYGTRCKLIGYNLGVYKSGASEKIDQLEVENVVFQEKEQASCLFFRPNQNLYKALSEKTLILHYDALPEIKDGKISNWNLDDLINCALMITLLKKESFSGNMYGMLSVNEEVTQNGIRAFLHDTVDRPLFFVNLDVIDKSLQLKTLDDVPYQHSYGVRVEQSGIKLDRFLIPELAKEVGKDHLAKIPTGHCEAHTMQEANHPFIGIFLKIDHYHNGVAHNKFTVESLSLEELSCYVKFVENTLVGVEKHGIPKHLSMLTVPSIAEPSGTIHIIDHVEAIKNIFARCQSFAEYLHNGIPQLRTIYNNYHITMPAINAECFENVKENILNNAFPEIRLSQIHAWRARILEELSILFRHKFQIWEKSITLINILLANCNARHISHPESILLSLEQIPEDELDRVLIHELTHYLTMDFWSFLNLSPFKQHYYSEGLAVAISQKLLNLSFAEAVNIKEEHLVTYLDNIVELKRWLEDYAVGNLCSYFNGKCHQYFQKKQLVNPFKANGHRYQRYGYVLAALETWELVEKGIYYEHIFC
;
A
#
# COMPACT_ATOMS: atom_id res chain seq x y z
N MET A 1 26.70 21.04 -11.33
CA MET A 1 25.85 19.96 -10.80
C MET A 1 24.85 20.47 -9.76
N MET A 2 25.28 21.12 -8.68
CA MET A 2 24.38 21.70 -7.67
C MET A 2 23.28 22.62 -8.24
N THR A 3 23.64 23.48 -9.20
CA THR A 3 22.66 24.33 -9.91
C THR A 3 21.64 23.51 -10.70
N GLY A 4 22.05 22.35 -11.26
CA GLY A 4 21.17 21.43 -11.98
C GLY A 4 20.20 20.70 -11.04
N ILE A 5 20.70 20.22 -9.89
CA ILE A 5 19.87 19.56 -8.87
C ILE A 5 18.82 20.54 -8.34
N PHE A 6 19.21 21.76 -7.97
CA PHE A 6 18.26 22.76 -7.47
C PHE A 6 17.20 23.13 -8.52
N GLN A 7 17.60 23.28 -9.78
CA GLN A 7 16.65 23.56 -10.86
C GLN A 7 15.68 22.38 -11.09
N CYS A 8 16.17 21.13 -11.08
CA CYS A 8 15.31 19.95 -11.17
C CYS A 8 14.36 19.86 -9.99
N LEU A 9 14.83 20.09 -8.77
CA LEU A 9 14.03 20.10 -7.55
C LEU A 9 12.89 21.12 -7.62
N LYS A 10 13.17 22.31 -8.17
CA LYS A 10 12.17 23.37 -8.36
C LYS A 10 11.07 22.92 -9.33
N GLU A 11 11.42 22.28 -10.43
CA GLU A 11 10.44 21.79 -11.41
C GLU A 11 9.66 20.58 -10.90
N LEU A 12 10.33 19.63 -10.22
CA LEU A 12 9.66 18.50 -9.55
C LEU A 12 8.63 18.98 -8.53
N SER A 13 8.96 20.01 -7.75
CA SER A 13 8.04 20.61 -6.77
C SER A 13 6.81 21.27 -7.40
N ARG A 14 6.77 21.49 -8.73
CA ARG A 14 5.59 22.01 -9.45
C ARG A 14 4.62 20.92 -9.89
N LEU A 15 5.05 19.65 -9.86
CA LEU A 15 4.21 18.53 -10.25
C LEU A 15 3.13 18.25 -9.21
N HIS A 16 3.43 18.52 -7.92
CA HIS A 16 2.54 18.31 -6.77
C HIS A 16 2.03 16.86 -6.70
N VAL A 17 2.93 15.90 -6.87
CA VAL A 17 2.58 14.47 -6.87
C VAL A 17 2.34 14.01 -5.43
N VAL A 18 1.12 13.59 -5.14
CA VAL A 18 0.70 13.06 -3.83
C VAL A 18 0.31 11.58 -3.98
N PRO A 19 0.13 10.81 -2.91
CA PRO A 19 -0.35 9.43 -3.03
C PRO A 19 -1.66 9.32 -3.83
N TYR A 20 -1.74 8.30 -4.67
CA TYR A 20 -2.83 8.01 -5.61
C TYR A 20 -3.06 9.09 -6.66
N TYR A 21 -2.00 9.81 -7.04
CA TYR A 21 -2.04 10.84 -8.06
C TYR A 21 -2.36 10.27 -9.45
N CYS A 22 -3.25 10.97 -10.16
CA CYS A 22 -3.54 10.72 -11.57
C CYS A 22 -2.86 11.81 -12.42
N TRP A 23 -2.06 11.38 -13.41
CA TRP A 23 -1.30 12.30 -14.25
C TRP A 23 -2.20 13.20 -15.10
N MET A 24 -2.11 14.50 -14.84
CA MET A 24 -2.82 15.54 -15.59
C MET A 24 -1.95 16.09 -16.72
N LYS A 25 -2.59 16.55 -17.81
CA LYS A 25 -1.89 17.13 -18.99
C LYS A 25 -0.90 18.24 -18.62
N ASP A 26 -1.28 19.11 -17.67
CA ASP A 26 -0.43 20.21 -17.23
C ASP A 26 0.85 19.72 -16.51
N ALA A 27 0.75 18.67 -15.68
CA ALA A 27 1.92 18.04 -15.05
C ALA A 27 2.78 17.26 -16.04
N ILE A 28 2.16 16.55 -17.00
CA ILE A 28 2.90 15.84 -18.06
C ILE A 28 3.73 16.85 -18.87
N HIS A 29 3.18 18.02 -19.17
CA HIS A 29 3.94 19.07 -19.85
C HIS A 29 5.15 19.59 -19.03
N VAL A 30 4.99 19.74 -17.71
CA VAL A 30 6.12 20.07 -16.83
C VAL A 30 7.17 18.95 -16.82
N LEU A 31 6.73 17.69 -16.79
CA LEU A 31 7.61 16.53 -16.87
C LEU A 31 8.37 16.49 -18.21
N ASP A 32 7.72 16.74 -19.35
CA ASP A 32 8.35 16.84 -20.68
C ASP A 32 9.48 17.88 -20.69
N MET A 33 9.21 19.06 -20.14
CA MET A 33 10.22 20.14 -20.05
C MET A 33 11.36 19.77 -19.09
N LEU A 34 11.04 19.15 -17.95
CA LEU A 34 12.02 18.71 -16.97
C LEU A 34 12.95 17.63 -17.53
N LEU A 35 12.41 16.68 -18.29
CA LEU A 35 13.16 15.51 -18.75
C LEU A 35 13.93 15.76 -20.05
N GLU A 36 13.62 16.82 -20.80
CA GLU A 36 14.23 17.24 -22.08
C GLU A 36 15.49 16.43 -22.48
N GLY A 37 15.32 15.51 -23.43
CA GLY A 37 16.40 14.63 -23.93
C GLY A 37 16.48 13.24 -23.27
N ILE A 38 15.74 12.99 -22.18
CA ILE A 38 15.62 11.67 -21.56
C ILE A 38 14.32 11.02 -22.06
N PRO A 39 14.37 9.88 -22.80
CA PRO A 39 13.17 9.11 -23.12
C PRO A 39 12.47 8.65 -21.84
N TYR A 40 11.14 8.65 -21.80
CA TYR A 40 10.42 8.18 -20.62
C TYR A 40 9.05 7.61 -20.96
N CYS A 41 8.50 6.86 -20.02
CA CYS A 41 7.09 6.49 -20.01
C CYS A 41 6.51 6.59 -18.60
N ILE A 42 5.20 6.86 -18.53
CA ILE A 42 4.44 6.75 -17.28
C ILE A 42 3.83 5.35 -17.28
N THR A 43 4.14 4.54 -16.28
CA THR A 43 3.61 3.18 -16.17
C THR A 43 2.11 3.22 -15.88
N PRO A 44 1.36 2.13 -16.12
CA PRO A 44 -0.07 2.07 -15.79
C PRO A 44 -0.38 2.40 -14.32
N HIS A 45 0.62 2.22 -13.44
CA HIS A 45 0.54 2.44 -12.00
C HIS A 45 0.92 3.86 -11.58
N GLY A 46 1.29 4.73 -12.52
CA GLY A 46 1.60 6.13 -12.28
C GLY A 46 3.08 6.41 -11.99
N ASN A 47 3.96 5.41 -11.98
CA ASN A 47 5.40 5.62 -11.87
C ASN A 47 5.94 6.29 -13.15
N VAL A 48 7.06 7.01 -13.07
CA VAL A 48 7.76 7.52 -14.25
C VAL A 48 9.06 6.75 -14.44
N PHE A 49 9.11 5.96 -15.51
CA PHE A 49 10.31 5.24 -15.92
C PHE A 49 11.12 6.06 -16.92
N LEU A 50 12.42 6.16 -16.69
CA LEU A 50 13.35 7.01 -17.44
C LEU A 50 14.38 6.16 -18.17
N GLY A 51 14.58 6.47 -19.45
CA GLY A 51 15.58 5.92 -20.36
C GLY A 51 15.00 5.12 -21.53
N GLU A 52 13.75 4.66 -21.45
CA GLU A 52 13.00 4.09 -22.58
C GLU A 52 11.59 4.70 -22.66
N THR A 53 10.98 4.63 -23.84
CA THR A 53 9.58 5.06 -24.05
C THR A 53 8.56 3.97 -23.76
N ARG A 54 9.02 2.74 -23.51
CA ARG A 54 8.20 1.55 -23.28
C ARG A 54 8.94 0.57 -22.38
N LEU A 55 8.23 -0.14 -21.51
CA LEU A 55 8.83 -1.10 -20.59
C LEU A 55 9.38 -2.34 -21.31
N GLU A 56 8.82 -2.68 -22.47
CA GLU A 56 9.25 -3.82 -23.28
C GLU A 56 10.67 -3.66 -23.84
N ASP A 57 11.13 -2.41 -23.98
CA ASP A 57 12.44 -2.05 -24.53
C ASP A 57 13.56 -2.07 -23.46
N ILE A 58 13.24 -2.39 -22.19
CA ILE A 58 14.22 -2.48 -21.11
C ILE A 58 15.26 -3.56 -21.40
N ILE A 59 16.54 -3.18 -21.29
CA ILE A 59 17.69 -4.09 -21.38
C ILE A 59 17.93 -4.74 -20.01
N PRO A 60 17.84 -6.08 -19.89
CA PRO A 60 18.09 -6.78 -18.63
C PRO A 60 19.52 -6.59 -18.12
N GLY A 61 19.68 -6.55 -16.79
CA GLY A 61 20.96 -6.41 -16.12
C GLY A 61 21.53 -4.99 -16.18
N LYS A 62 20.73 -3.99 -16.54
CA LYS A 62 21.13 -2.58 -16.47
C LYS A 62 20.87 -2.00 -15.08
N ILE A 63 21.61 -0.97 -14.71
CA ILE A 63 21.43 -0.25 -13.45
C ILE A 63 20.20 0.65 -13.56
N CYS A 64 19.30 0.57 -12.58
CA CYS A 64 18.17 1.47 -12.43
C CYS A 64 18.29 2.24 -11.11
N LEU A 65 18.50 3.55 -11.21
CA LEU A 65 18.34 4.44 -10.06
C LEU A 65 16.85 4.50 -9.69
N GLN A 66 16.54 4.54 -8.40
CA GLN A 66 15.16 4.58 -7.95
C GLN A 66 15.03 5.53 -6.75
N ALA A 67 14.08 6.46 -6.83
CA ALA A 67 13.68 7.40 -5.77
C ALA A 67 12.16 7.62 -5.87
N HIS A 68 11.47 7.94 -4.76
CA HIS A 68 10.02 8.19 -4.82
C HIS A 68 9.68 9.66 -5.08
N LEU A 69 8.63 9.86 -5.87
CA LEU A 69 8.18 11.17 -6.36
C LEU A 69 7.03 11.73 -5.54
N ASP A 70 6.22 10.87 -4.93
CA ASP A 70 5.10 11.30 -4.13
C ASP A 70 5.53 11.84 -2.77
N HIS A 71 4.76 12.81 -2.27
CA HIS A 71 4.93 13.43 -0.97
C HIS A 71 3.60 13.52 -0.22
N PRO A 72 3.59 13.71 1.11
CA PRO A 72 2.36 13.79 1.88
C PRO A 72 1.43 14.89 1.33
N GLY A 73 0.14 14.56 1.22
CA GLY A 73 -0.82 15.42 0.54
C GLY A 73 -2.15 14.75 0.22
N GLY A 74 -3.02 15.48 -0.48
CA GLY A 74 -4.31 14.97 -0.91
C GLY A 74 -5.01 15.84 -1.95
N ILE A 75 -6.12 15.34 -2.47
CA ILE A 75 -6.98 16.09 -3.41
C ILE A 75 -8.00 16.89 -2.62
N LEU A 76 -8.08 18.20 -2.89
CA LEU A 76 -9.06 19.08 -2.27
C LEU A 76 -10.43 18.85 -2.93
N ASN A 77 -11.45 18.74 -2.09
CA ASN A 77 -12.84 18.56 -2.48
C ASN A 77 -13.73 19.56 -1.75
N ALA A 78 -14.93 19.75 -2.29
CA ALA A 78 -15.97 20.58 -1.69
C ALA A 78 -17.16 19.71 -1.30
N ASP A 79 -17.80 20.06 -0.19
CA ASP A 79 -19.13 19.53 0.07
C ASP A 79 -20.11 20.00 -1.02
N ARG A 80 -21.14 19.19 -1.31
CA ARG A 80 -22.12 19.46 -2.37
C ARG A 80 -22.90 20.76 -2.14
N GLN A 81 -23.08 21.17 -0.89
CA GLN A 81 -23.75 22.42 -0.54
C GLN A 81 -22.75 23.59 -0.37
N ALA A 82 -21.47 23.37 -0.70
CA ALA A 82 -20.40 24.35 -0.57
C ALA A 82 -20.33 24.96 0.85
N GLN A 83 -20.59 24.13 1.87
CA GLN A 83 -20.58 24.54 3.28
C GLN A 83 -19.19 24.45 3.92
N TYR A 84 -18.34 23.57 3.39
CA TYR A 84 -16.95 23.40 3.80
C TYR A 84 -16.13 22.81 2.65
N LEU A 85 -14.82 22.79 2.84
CA LEU A 85 -13.87 22.07 2.00
C LEU A 85 -13.30 20.90 2.80
N PHE A 86 -12.88 19.85 2.13
CA PHE A 86 -12.25 18.70 2.77
C PHE A 86 -11.23 18.03 1.85
N ALA A 87 -10.28 17.31 2.43
CA ALA A 87 -9.32 16.52 1.68
C ALA A 87 -8.97 15.27 2.46
N LYS A 88 -8.91 14.12 1.77
CA LYS A 88 -8.28 12.93 2.31
C LYS A 88 -6.79 13.03 2.09
N TYR A 89 -6.05 13.16 3.19
CA TYR A 89 -4.63 13.46 3.23
C TYR A 89 -3.83 12.21 3.62
N TYR A 90 -2.83 11.88 2.82
CA TYR A 90 -1.99 10.69 2.92
C TYR A 90 -0.56 11.06 3.31
N GLY A 91 0.25 10.08 3.73
CA GLY A 91 1.68 10.29 4.07
C GLY A 91 1.96 10.96 5.42
N THR A 92 0.93 11.21 6.26
CA THR A 92 1.17 11.69 7.62
C THR A 92 0.10 11.26 8.62
N ARG A 93 0.53 10.89 9.84
CA ARG A 93 -0.32 10.41 10.93
C ARG A 93 -0.48 11.43 12.08
N CYS A 94 -0.34 12.72 11.79
CA CYS A 94 -0.31 13.77 12.83
C CYS A 94 -1.57 14.63 12.89
N LYS A 95 -1.76 15.30 14.04
CA LYS A 95 -2.82 16.28 14.22
C LYS A 95 -2.43 17.57 13.51
N LEU A 96 -2.94 17.74 12.30
CA LEU A 96 -2.72 18.94 11.49
C LEU A 96 -3.62 20.13 11.87
N ILE A 97 -4.43 20.06 12.93
CA ILE A 97 -5.33 21.15 13.34
C ILE A 97 -4.55 22.44 13.60
N GLY A 98 -4.96 23.54 12.97
CA GLY A 98 -4.34 24.86 13.07
C GLY A 98 -3.13 25.07 12.15
N TYR A 99 -2.68 24.03 11.43
CA TYR A 99 -1.63 24.19 10.42
C TYR A 99 -2.23 24.66 9.10
N ASN A 100 -1.42 25.42 8.36
CA ASN A 100 -1.79 25.94 7.06
C ASN A 100 -1.19 25.09 5.94
N LEU A 101 -2.01 24.71 4.97
CA LEU A 101 -1.62 23.92 3.80
C LEU A 101 -1.83 24.74 2.53
N GLY A 102 -0.93 24.59 1.55
CA GLY A 102 -1.04 25.25 0.27
C GLY A 102 -1.99 24.51 -0.67
N VAL A 103 -2.73 25.27 -1.48
CA VAL A 103 -3.63 24.75 -2.52
C VAL A 103 -3.06 25.09 -3.89
N TYR A 104 -2.86 24.08 -4.72
CA TYR A 104 -2.19 24.18 -6.01
C TYR A 104 -3.02 23.59 -7.14
N LYS A 105 -2.81 24.12 -8.35
CA LYS A 105 -3.14 23.41 -9.59
C LYS A 105 -1.94 22.54 -9.94
N SER A 106 -2.20 21.31 -10.40
CA SER A 106 -1.17 20.46 -10.99
C SER A 106 -0.39 21.19 -12.10
N GLY A 107 0.94 21.11 -12.07
CA GLY A 107 1.84 21.78 -13.01
C GLY A 107 2.01 23.29 -12.79
N ALA A 108 1.31 23.89 -11.82
CA ALA A 108 1.42 25.30 -11.50
C ALA A 108 2.42 25.53 -10.37
N SER A 109 3.35 26.46 -10.57
CA SER A 109 4.32 26.86 -9.55
C SER A 109 3.71 27.73 -8.45
N GLU A 110 2.65 28.47 -8.78
CA GLU A 110 2.02 29.41 -7.87
C GLU A 110 0.91 28.74 -7.08
N LYS A 111 1.00 28.90 -5.75
CA LYS A 111 -0.09 28.60 -4.84
C LYS A 111 -1.29 29.48 -5.16
N ILE A 112 -2.46 28.88 -5.23
CA ILE A 112 -3.72 29.58 -5.52
C ILE A 112 -4.32 30.14 -4.24
N ASP A 113 -4.21 29.38 -3.15
CA ASP A 113 -4.74 29.76 -1.84
C ASP A 113 -4.05 28.95 -0.73
N GLN A 114 -4.32 29.29 0.51
CA GLN A 114 -3.83 28.61 1.70
C GLN A 114 -4.98 28.33 2.67
N LEU A 115 -5.05 27.11 3.18
CA LEU A 115 -6.13 26.66 4.05
C LEU A 115 -5.59 26.23 5.41
N GLU A 116 -6.15 26.82 6.47
CA GLU A 116 -5.94 26.37 7.84
C GLU A 116 -6.84 25.17 8.13
N VAL A 117 -6.26 24.08 8.61
CA VAL A 117 -6.99 22.86 8.98
C VAL A 117 -7.83 23.12 10.23
N GLU A 118 -9.15 23.07 10.11
CA GLU A 118 -10.06 23.27 11.24
C GLU A 118 -10.31 22.00 12.04
N ASN A 119 -10.33 20.85 11.36
CA ASN A 119 -10.67 19.56 11.97
C ASN A 119 -9.99 18.41 11.22
N VAL A 120 -9.71 17.33 11.96
CA VAL A 120 -9.08 16.12 11.44
C VAL A 120 -9.86 14.89 11.91
N VAL A 121 -10.15 13.98 10.99
CA VAL A 121 -10.70 12.65 11.29
C VAL A 121 -9.70 11.60 10.79
N PHE A 122 -9.11 10.84 11.70
CA PHE A 122 -8.18 9.77 11.35
C PHE A 122 -8.91 8.52 10.87
N GLN A 123 -8.48 7.98 9.72
CA GLN A 123 -8.92 6.70 9.18
C GLN A 123 -7.76 5.69 9.28
N GLU A 124 -7.60 5.08 10.45
CA GLU A 124 -6.47 4.20 10.77
C GLU A 124 -6.26 3.08 9.73
N LYS A 125 -7.35 2.45 9.27
CA LYS A 125 -7.31 1.37 8.27
C LYS A 125 -6.88 1.83 6.87
N GLU A 126 -6.98 3.12 6.58
CA GLU A 126 -6.65 3.67 5.26
C GLU A 126 -5.34 4.45 5.28
N GLN A 127 -4.65 4.46 6.43
CA GLN A 127 -3.43 5.22 6.66
C GLN A 127 -3.57 6.70 6.24
N ALA A 128 -4.77 7.26 6.42
CA ALA A 128 -5.13 8.58 5.93
C ALA A 128 -5.82 9.42 7.01
N SER A 129 -5.74 10.73 6.83
CA SER A 129 -6.42 11.72 7.66
C SER A 129 -7.37 12.55 6.79
N CYS A 130 -8.65 12.59 7.14
CA CYS A 130 -9.59 13.50 6.50
C CYS A 130 -9.48 14.89 7.16
N LEU A 131 -9.02 15.87 6.40
CA LEU A 131 -8.87 17.26 6.82
C LEU A 131 -10.08 18.06 6.38
N PHE A 132 -10.54 18.99 7.22
CA PHE A 132 -11.67 19.86 6.94
C PHE A 132 -11.28 21.32 7.11
N PHE A 133 -11.82 22.17 6.22
CA PHE A 133 -11.49 23.59 6.12
C PHE A 133 -12.75 24.43 5.99
N ARG A 134 -12.61 25.73 6.27
CA ARG A 134 -13.68 26.71 6.06
C ARG A 134 -14.09 26.79 4.58
N PRO A 135 -15.34 27.17 4.31
CA PRO A 135 -15.77 27.44 2.95
C PRO A 135 -14.95 28.59 2.33
N ASN A 136 -14.61 28.45 1.06
CA ASN A 136 -13.89 29.46 0.30
C ASN A 136 -14.43 29.54 -1.13
N GLN A 137 -15.06 30.67 -1.47
CA GLN A 137 -15.75 30.88 -2.75
C GLN A 137 -14.81 30.83 -3.97
N ASN A 138 -13.56 31.31 -3.82
CA ASN A 138 -12.58 31.28 -4.90
C ASN A 138 -12.19 29.83 -5.22
N LEU A 139 -12.00 29.01 -4.19
CA LEU A 139 -11.68 27.60 -4.35
C LEU A 139 -12.86 26.78 -4.87
N TYR A 140 -14.10 27.08 -4.49
CA TYR A 140 -15.27 26.42 -5.08
C TYR A 140 -15.35 26.61 -6.59
N LYS A 141 -15.09 27.84 -7.06
CA LYS A 141 -15.02 28.10 -8.49
C LYS A 141 -13.88 27.32 -9.15
N ALA A 142 -12.69 27.35 -8.56
CA ALA A 142 -11.52 26.64 -9.11
C ALA A 142 -11.72 25.11 -9.17
N LEU A 143 -12.36 24.51 -8.16
CA LEU A 143 -12.68 23.07 -8.12
C LEU A 143 -13.66 22.64 -9.23
N SER A 144 -14.54 23.54 -9.69
CA SER A 144 -15.43 23.25 -10.81
C SER A 144 -14.70 23.20 -12.17
N GLU A 145 -13.48 23.74 -12.23
CA GLU A 145 -12.70 23.86 -13.46
C GLU A 145 -11.54 22.85 -13.52
N LYS A 146 -10.91 22.53 -12.38
CA LYS A 146 -9.70 21.70 -12.29
C LYS A 146 -9.62 20.95 -10.96
N THR A 147 -8.89 19.83 -10.96
CA THR A 147 -8.43 19.16 -9.74
C THR A 147 -7.45 20.07 -8.99
N LEU A 148 -7.67 20.25 -7.69
CA LEU A 148 -6.79 21.01 -6.82
C LEU A 148 -6.09 20.08 -5.83
N ILE A 149 -4.80 20.32 -5.63
CA ILE A 149 -3.93 19.50 -4.80
C ILE A 149 -3.61 20.29 -3.54
N LEU A 150 -3.63 19.60 -2.41
CA LEU A 150 -3.36 20.13 -1.09
C LEU A 150 -2.10 19.46 -0.53
N HIS A 151 -1.08 20.24 -0.22
CA HIS A 151 0.12 19.77 0.49
C HIS A 151 0.85 20.94 1.16
N TYR A 152 2.01 20.67 1.75
CA TYR A 152 2.82 21.66 2.46
C TYR A 152 3.39 22.77 1.55
N ASP A 153 3.55 23.96 2.12
CA ASP A 153 3.63 25.23 1.38
C ASP A 153 5.05 25.80 1.28
N ALA A 154 5.78 25.56 0.19
CA ALA A 154 6.79 26.48 -0.39
C ALA A 154 7.50 25.86 -1.59
N LEU A 155 8.01 26.72 -2.48
CA LEU A 155 9.04 26.33 -3.44
C LEU A 155 10.37 26.08 -2.71
N PRO A 156 11.25 25.24 -3.27
CA PRO A 156 12.56 25.03 -2.70
C PRO A 156 13.38 26.32 -2.65
N GLU A 157 14.11 26.52 -1.55
CA GLU A 157 14.93 27.70 -1.30
C GLU A 157 16.39 27.28 -1.05
N ILE A 158 17.33 28.11 -1.52
CA ILE A 158 18.73 28.07 -1.06
C ILE A 158 18.99 29.34 -0.25
N LYS A 159 19.28 29.15 1.04
CA LYS A 159 19.58 30.23 1.96
C LYS A 159 20.56 29.77 3.03
N ASP A 160 21.48 30.65 3.40
CA ASP A 160 22.47 30.41 4.46
C ASP A 160 23.25 29.10 4.31
N GLY A 161 23.60 28.73 3.08
CA GLY A 161 24.35 27.50 2.78
C GLY A 161 23.54 26.21 2.89
N LYS A 162 22.23 26.30 3.03
CA LYS A 162 21.30 25.16 3.08
C LYS A 162 20.34 25.19 1.90
N ILE A 163 19.94 24.00 1.47
CA ILE A 163 18.76 23.79 0.63
C ILE A 163 17.60 23.38 1.55
N SER A 164 16.43 23.97 1.34
CA SER A 164 15.22 23.65 2.11
C SER A 164 14.02 23.47 1.20
N ASN A 165 13.15 22.53 1.54
CA ASN A 165 11.87 22.29 0.86
C ASN A 165 10.92 21.61 1.87
N TRP A 166 9.62 21.60 1.61
CA TRP A 166 8.69 20.80 2.40
C TRP A 166 8.65 19.34 2.01
N ASN A 167 9.14 19.02 0.82
CA ASN A 167 9.19 17.68 0.26
C ASN A 167 10.62 17.39 -0.24
N LEU A 168 11.65 17.56 0.62
CA LEU A 168 12.99 17.06 0.24
C LEU A 168 12.97 15.54 0.19
N ASP A 169 12.19 14.92 1.07
CA ASP A 169 11.76 13.53 0.99
C ASP A 169 10.75 13.33 -0.17
N ASP A 170 11.05 12.58 -1.24
CA ASP A 170 12.38 12.19 -1.71
C ASP A 170 12.77 12.94 -3.00
N LEU A 171 12.18 14.12 -3.19
CA LEU A 171 12.42 14.94 -4.39
C LEU A 171 13.90 15.34 -4.55
N ILE A 172 14.69 15.37 -3.48
CA ILE A 172 16.13 15.65 -3.60
C ILE A 172 16.86 14.54 -4.36
N ASN A 173 16.51 13.28 -4.12
CA ASN A 173 17.08 12.13 -4.81
C ASN A 173 16.49 11.97 -6.22
N CYS A 174 15.21 12.29 -6.41
CA CYS A 174 14.64 12.43 -7.74
C CYS A 174 15.40 13.47 -8.60
N ALA A 175 15.68 14.64 -8.01
CA ALA A 175 16.43 15.70 -8.68
C ALA A 175 17.88 15.31 -8.99
N LEU A 176 18.55 14.61 -8.05
CA LEU A 176 19.87 14.02 -8.26
C LEU A 176 19.84 13.02 -9.42
N MET A 177 18.91 12.07 -9.41
CA MET A 177 18.79 11.04 -10.44
C MET A 177 18.61 11.64 -11.83
N ILE A 178 17.67 12.57 -12.01
CA ILE A 178 17.45 13.25 -13.31
C ILE A 178 18.73 14.00 -13.72
N THR A 179 19.38 14.69 -12.79
CA THR A 179 20.64 15.40 -13.08
C THR A 179 21.75 14.43 -13.51
N LEU A 180 21.84 13.25 -12.91
CA LEU A 180 22.79 12.21 -13.29
C LEU A 180 22.49 11.67 -14.70
N LEU A 181 21.23 11.35 -15.00
CA LEU A 181 20.83 10.83 -16.31
C LEU A 181 21.08 11.83 -17.46
N LYS A 182 21.11 13.13 -17.19
CA LYS A 182 21.49 14.16 -18.18
C LYS A 182 23.01 14.30 -18.40
N LYS A 183 23.85 13.67 -17.57
CA LYS A 183 25.31 13.75 -17.72
C LYS A 183 25.78 12.74 -18.75
N GLU A 184 26.70 13.14 -19.62
CA GLU A 184 27.26 12.30 -20.69
C GLU A 184 27.78 10.94 -20.18
N SER A 185 28.36 10.88 -18.99
CA SER A 185 28.88 9.64 -18.41
C SER A 185 27.80 8.59 -18.08
N PHE A 186 26.57 9.02 -17.81
CA PHE A 186 25.47 8.15 -17.38
C PHE A 186 24.31 8.10 -18.38
N SER A 187 24.21 9.10 -19.27
CA SER A 187 23.18 9.21 -20.30
C SER A 187 23.20 7.98 -21.21
N GLY A 188 22.06 7.29 -21.30
CA GLY A 188 21.92 6.06 -22.08
C GLY A 188 22.52 4.80 -21.43
N ASN A 189 23.35 4.93 -20.39
CA ASN A 189 24.01 3.82 -19.69
C ASN A 189 23.22 3.32 -18.48
N MET A 190 22.29 4.12 -17.96
CA MET A 190 21.46 3.78 -16.79
C MET A 190 19.99 4.10 -17.05
N TYR A 191 19.13 3.49 -16.25
CA TYR A 191 17.71 3.82 -16.16
C TYR A 191 17.42 4.59 -14.88
N GLY A 192 16.29 5.29 -14.85
CA GLY A 192 15.75 5.91 -13.64
C GLY A 192 14.31 5.47 -13.41
N MET A 193 13.92 5.39 -12.14
CA MET A 193 12.55 5.12 -11.73
C MET A 193 12.12 6.11 -10.66
N LEU A 194 11.17 6.97 -11.02
CA LEU A 194 10.43 7.82 -10.09
C LEU A 194 9.18 7.06 -9.64
N SER A 195 9.25 6.37 -8.51
CA SER A 195 8.13 5.60 -7.97
C SER A 195 7.08 6.52 -7.35
N VAL A 196 5.85 6.02 -7.23
CA VAL A 196 4.77 6.68 -6.48
C VAL A 196 4.22 5.77 -5.37
N ASN A 197 3.50 6.37 -4.42
CA ASN A 197 2.85 5.70 -3.29
C ASN A 197 3.82 5.09 -2.25
N GLU A 198 5.06 5.59 -2.15
CA GLU A 198 6.00 5.15 -1.12
C GLU A 198 5.44 5.45 0.28
N GLU A 199 4.97 6.69 0.45
CA GLU A 199 4.47 7.31 1.69
C GLU A 199 3.28 6.60 2.36
N VAL A 200 2.72 5.60 1.68
CA VAL A 200 1.53 4.87 2.14
C VAL A 200 1.69 3.36 2.09
N THR A 201 2.08 2.80 0.96
CA THR A 201 1.97 1.35 0.72
C THR A 201 3.08 0.76 -0.14
N GLN A 202 3.98 1.57 -0.70
CA GLN A 202 5.04 1.17 -1.64
C GLN A 202 4.50 0.45 -2.89
N ASN A 203 3.24 0.73 -3.27
CA ASN A 203 2.58 0.05 -4.38
C ASN A 203 3.26 0.34 -5.72
N GLY A 204 3.84 1.54 -5.89
CA GLY A 204 4.51 1.92 -7.13
C GLY A 204 5.67 1.00 -7.47
N ILE A 205 6.63 0.82 -6.56
CA ILE A 205 7.75 -0.09 -6.82
C ILE A 205 7.29 -1.55 -6.95
N ARG A 206 6.33 -2.01 -6.12
CA ARG A 206 5.79 -3.38 -6.19
C ARG A 206 5.25 -3.70 -7.58
N ALA A 207 4.45 -2.78 -8.13
CA ALA A 207 3.89 -2.92 -9.46
C ALA A 207 4.97 -2.94 -10.54
N PHE A 208 5.97 -2.04 -10.44
CA PHE A 208 7.05 -2.01 -11.43
C PHE A 208 7.92 -3.27 -11.43
N LEU A 209 8.22 -3.83 -10.25
CA LEU A 209 8.97 -5.09 -10.15
C LEU A 209 8.20 -6.25 -10.78
N HIS A 210 6.86 -6.24 -10.65
CA HIS A 210 5.98 -7.20 -11.34
C HIS A 210 6.02 -7.02 -12.86
N ASP A 211 5.84 -5.79 -13.35
CA ASP A 211 5.86 -5.45 -14.78
C ASP A 211 7.20 -5.77 -15.47
N THR A 212 8.30 -5.86 -14.70
CA THR A 212 9.66 -6.07 -15.20
C THR A 212 10.31 -7.37 -14.73
N VAL A 213 9.51 -8.33 -14.23
CA VAL A 213 10.01 -9.61 -13.73
C VAL A 213 10.86 -10.39 -14.75
N ASP A 214 10.49 -10.33 -16.02
CA ASP A 214 11.17 -10.97 -17.16
C ASP A 214 12.35 -10.14 -17.70
N ARG A 215 12.53 -8.91 -17.21
CA ARG A 215 13.57 -7.96 -17.59
C ARG A 215 14.31 -7.44 -16.35
N PRO A 216 14.99 -8.32 -15.59
CA PRO A 216 15.52 -7.97 -14.29
C PRO A 216 16.54 -6.84 -14.36
N LEU A 217 16.38 -5.86 -13.48
CA LEU A 217 17.27 -4.71 -13.31
C LEU A 217 18.09 -4.85 -12.01
N PHE A 218 19.19 -4.10 -11.91
CA PHE A 218 19.90 -3.90 -10.65
C PHE A 218 19.56 -2.51 -10.11
N PHE A 219 18.91 -2.46 -8.95
CA PHE A 219 18.42 -1.21 -8.40
C PHE A 219 19.47 -0.51 -7.53
N VAL A 220 19.55 0.80 -7.66
CA VAL A 220 20.17 1.68 -6.67
C VAL A 220 19.05 2.51 -6.07
N ASN A 221 18.50 2.03 -4.96
CA ASN A 221 17.45 2.73 -4.22
C ASN A 221 18.08 3.89 -3.45
N LEU A 222 17.62 5.10 -3.73
CA LEU A 222 17.93 6.33 -3.03
C LEU A 222 16.71 6.69 -2.20
N ASP A 223 16.93 7.14 -0.97
CA ASP A 223 15.86 7.58 -0.06
C ASP A 223 16.50 8.37 1.10
N VAL A 224 15.73 9.16 1.84
CA VAL A 224 16.20 9.99 2.95
C VAL A 224 15.83 9.41 4.32
N ILE A 225 16.47 9.89 5.39
CA ILE A 225 16.14 9.52 6.77
C ILE A 225 16.29 10.73 7.71
N ASP A 226 15.66 10.65 8.89
CA ASP A 226 15.82 11.67 9.93
C ASP A 226 17.27 11.75 10.45
N LYS A 227 17.87 12.94 10.35
CA LYS A 227 19.25 13.21 10.82
C LYS A 227 19.45 12.97 12.32
N SER A 228 18.39 13.03 13.13
CA SER A 228 18.44 12.76 14.56
C SER A 228 18.56 11.26 14.90
N LEU A 229 18.37 10.36 13.93
CA LEU A 229 18.50 8.92 14.17
C LEU A 229 19.94 8.54 14.52
N GLN A 230 20.07 7.83 15.63
CA GLN A 230 21.32 7.20 16.04
C GLN A 230 21.46 5.86 15.31
N LEU A 231 22.36 5.82 14.33
CA LEU A 231 22.64 4.61 13.56
C LEU A 231 23.89 3.91 14.09
N LYS A 232 24.07 2.66 13.70
CA LYS A 232 25.27 1.87 14.00
C LYS A 232 25.92 1.39 12.70
N THR A 233 27.21 1.08 12.74
CA THR A 233 27.88 0.35 11.66
C THR A 233 27.65 -1.17 11.78
N LEU A 234 28.22 -1.95 10.85
CA LEU A 234 28.26 -3.41 10.95
C LEU A 234 28.88 -3.93 12.26
N ASP A 235 29.90 -3.23 12.76
CA ASP A 235 30.65 -3.56 13.99
C ASP A 235 29.99 -2.97 15.25
N ASP A 236 28.72 -2.55 15.16
CA ASP A 236 27.90 -2.01 16.26
C ASP A 236 28.45 -0.75 16.95
N VAL A 237 29.34 -0.01 16.28
CA VAL A 237 29.83 1.30 16.74
C VAL A 237 28.95 2.45 16.20
N PRO A 238 28.92 3.62 16.86
CA PRO A 238 28.11 4.76 16.43
C PRO A 238 28.49 5.26 15.02
N TYR A 239 27.50 5.34 14.13
CA TYR A 239 27.67 5.82 12.76
C TYR A 239 27.77 7.35 12.70
N GLN A 240 28.79 7.89 12.02
CA GLN A 240 29.12 9.32 12.05
C GLN A 240 28.75 10.10 10.79
N HIS A 241 28.44 9.42 9.68
CA HIS A 241 28.21 10.09 8.40
C HIS A 241 26.76 10.54 8.22
N SER A 242 26.57 11.52 7.33
CA SER A 242 25.25 12.00 6.90
C SER A 242 24.64 11.16 5.77
N TYR A 243 25.37 10.21 5.21
CA TYR A 243 24.92 9.35 4.10
C TYR A 243 25.72 8.06 4.06
N GLY A 244 25.16 7.02 3.45
CA GLY A 244 25.84 5.75 3.26
C GLY A 244 24.95 4.66 2.66
N VAL A 245 25.41 3.42 2.75
CA VAL A 245 24.67 2.23 2.29
C VAL A 245 23.93 1.59 3.46
N ARG A 246 22.64 1.29 3.25
CA ARG A 246 21.80 0.51 4.17
C ARG A 246 22.22 -0.95 4.11
N VAL A 247 22.66 -1.52 5.24
CA VAL A 247 22.93 -2.98 5.35
C VAL A 247 21.89 -3.70 6.18
N GLU A 248 21.19 -2.96 7.05
CA GLU A 248 20.07 -3.47 7.84
C GLU A 248 19.12 -2.30 8.12
N GLN A 249 17.82 -2.54 8.09
CA GLN A 249 16.82 -1.57 8.51
C GLN A 249 15.67 -2.25 9.24
N SER A 250 15.28 -1.74 10.42
CA SER A 250 14.20 -2.32 11.23
C SER A 250 14.35 -3.83 11.49
N GLY A 251 15.60 -4.30 11.64
CA GLY A 251 15.95 -5.71 11.85
C GLY A 251 15.96 -6.58 10.57
N ILE A 252 15.64 -6.02 9.41
CA ILE A 252 15.67 -6.69 8.11
C ILE A 252 17.04 -6.47 7.47
N LYS A 253 17.71 -7.57 7.07
CA LYS A 253 18.99 -7.50 6.35
C LYS A 253 18.79 -7.06 4.91
N LEU A 254 19.53 -6.04 4.50
CA LEU A 254 19.48 -5.42 3.17
C LEU A 254 20.82 -5.55 2.41
N ASP A 255 21.82 -6.20 3.00
CA ASP A 255 23.16 -6.37 2.45
C ASP A 255 23.33 -7.59 1.52
N ARG A 256 22.27 -8.39 1.35
CA ARG A 256 22.29 -9.64 0.57
C ARG A 256 22.83 -9.46 -0.86
N PHE A 257 22.49 -8.34 -1.49
CA PHE A 257 22.86 -8.03 -2.88
C PHE A 257 24.03 -7.05 -2.99
N LEU A 258 24.64 -6.68 -1.86
CA LEU A 258 25.80 -5.80 -1.83
C LEU A 258 27.04 -6.52 -2.37
N ILE A 259 27.64 -5.96 -3.43
CA ILE A 259 28.84 -6.52 -4.06
C ILE A 259 30.03 -6.41 -3.07
N PRO A 260 30.74 -7.50 -2.72
CA PRO A 260 31.81 -7.47 -1.73
C PRO A 260 32.96 -6.50 -2.05
N GLU A 261 33.32 -6.38 -3.32
CA GLU A 261 34.33 -5.44 -3.81
C GLU A 261 33.86 -3.99 -3.65
N LEU A 262 32.59 -3.72 -3.97
CA LEU A 262 31.97 -2.41 -3.76
C LEU A 262 31.91 -2.06 -2.27
N ALA A 263 31.57 -3.01 -1.40
CA ALA A 263 31.55 -2.80 0.05
C ALA A 263 32.93 -2.38 0.60
N LYS A 264 34.01 -2.92 0.03
CA LYS A 264 35.38 -2.52 0.39
C LYS A 264 35.71 -1.11 -0.09
N GLU A 265 35.27 -0.74 -1.30
CA GLU A 265 35.48 0.60 -1.87
C GLU A 265 34.65 1.68 -1.16
N VAL A 266 33.40 1.36 -0.78
CA VAL A 266 32.51 2.23 0.02
C VAL A 266 33.07 2.45 1.42
N GLY A 267 33.72 1.43 1.99
CA GLY A 267 34.28 1.48 3.35
C GLY A 267 33.26 1.08 4.42
N LYS A 268 33.74 0.33 5.42
CA LYS A 268 32.89 -0.22 6.49
C LYS A 268 32.16 0.84 7.32
N ASP A 269 32.76 2.02 7.43
CA ASP A 269 32.22 3.15 8.17
C ASP A 269 31.04 3.82 7.45
N HIS A 270 30.87 3.58 6.14
CA HIS A 270 29.70 4.01 5.36
C HIS A 270 28.58 2.96 5.27
N LEU A 271 28.75 1.77 5.86
CA LEU A 271 27.72 0.72 5.93
C LEU A 271 26.91 0.84 7.24
N ALA A 272 25.62 1.15 7.14
CA ALA A 272 24.78 1.50 8.29
C ALA A 272 23.65 0.49 8.58
N LYS A 273 23.45 0.21 9.88
CA LYS A 273 22.24 -0.40 10.45
C LYS A 273 21.30 0.71 10.91
N ILE A 274 20.10 0.75 10.34
CA ILE A 274 19.08 1.74 10.62
C ILE A 274 18.02 1.12 11.55
N PRO A 275 17.73 1.72 12.71
CA PRO A 275 16.90 1.05 13.73
C PRO A 275 15.41 1.02 13.38
N THR A 276 14.93 1.95 12.56
CA THR A 276 13.49 2.16 12.31
C THR A 276 13.22 2.63 10.88
N GLY A 277 11.94 2.66 10.51
CA GLY A 277 11.48 3.14 9.20
C GLY A 277 11.42 2.01 8.17
N HIS A 278 10.88 2.35 7.01
CA HIS A 278 10.77 1.46 5.86
C HIS A 278 11.14 2.26 4.61
N CYS A 279 11.71 1.60 3.61
CA CYS A 279 11.93 2.17 2.29
C CYS A 279 11.68 1.10 1.22
N GLU A 280 11.71 1.48 -0.06
CA GLU A 280 11.46 0.56 -1.17
C GLU A 280 12.51 -0.54 -1.33
N ALA A 281 13.70 -0.40 -0.72
CA ALA A 281 14.69 -1.48 -0.64
C ALA A 281 14.17 -2.72 0.10
N HIS A 282 13.30 -2.57 1.11
CA HIS A 282 12.63 -3.71 1.73
C HIS A 282 11.72 -4.44 0.74
N THR A 283 10.95 -3.70 -0.06
CA THR A 283 10.10 -4.30 -1.09
C THR A 283 10.95 -5.04 -2.13
N MET A 284 12.08 -4.49 -2.56
CA MET A 284 13.01 -5.17 -3.46
C MET A 284 13.60 -6.44 -2.83
N GLN A 285 13.91 -6.41 -1.53
CA GLN A 285 14.37 -7.57 -0.77
C GLN A 285 13.31 -8.67 -0.68
N GLU A 286 12.04 -8.31 -0.39
CA GLU A 286 10.89 -9.22 -0.35
C GLU A 286 10.64 -9.86 -1.72
N ALA A 287 10.66 -9.06 -2.78
CA ALA A 287 10.50 -9.51 -4.15
C ALA A 287 11.76 -10.20 -4.72
N ASN A 288 12.85 -10.25 -3.94
CA ASN A 288 14.11 -10.90 -4.32
C ASN A 288 14.76 -10.31 -5.59
N HIS A 289 14.61 -9.00 -5.82
CA HIS A 289 15.28 -8.27 -6.89
C HIS A 289 16.65 -7.75 -6.43
N PRO A 290 17.70 -7.75 -7.27
CA PRO A 290 19.00 -7.20 -6.90
C PRO A 290 18.97 -5.69 -6.65
N PHE A 291 19.46 -5.24 -5.51
CA PHE A 291 19.53 -3.81 -5.17
C PHE A 291 20.71 -3.44 -4.27
N ILE A 292 21.01 -2.14 -4.19
CA ILE A 292 21.69 -1.52 -3.06
C ILE A 292 20.84 -0.35 -2.56
N GLY A 293 20.69 -0.21 -1.24
CA GLY A 293 19.98 0.91 -0.63
C GLY A 293 20.97 1.99 -0.17
N ILE A 294 20.80 3.23 -0.62
CA ILE A 294 21.62 4.38 -0.24
C ILE A 294 20.74 5.41 0.46
N PHE A 295 21.16 5.86 1.65
CA PHE A 295 20.42 6.84 2.42
C PHE A 295 21.13 8.20 2.50
N LEU A 296 20.35 9.25 2.71
CA LEU A 296 20.79 10.60 3.04
C LEU A 296 20.04 11.12 4.27
N LYS A 297 20.78 11.62 5.27
CA LYS A 297 20.21 12.26 6.45
C LYS A 297 19.78 13.69 6.14
N ILE A 298 18.54 14.04 6.45
CA ILE A 298 18.01 15.40 6.35
C ILE A 298 17.53 15.92 7.70
N ASP A 299 17.68 17.22 7.91
CA ASP A 299 17.12 17.91 9.07
C ASP A 299 15.60 18.03 8.89
N HIS A 300 14.85 17.79 9.97
CA HIS A 300 13.39 17.94 10.02
C HIS A 300 12.62 17.02 9.06
N TYR A 301 13.12 15.81 8.80
CA TYR A 301 12.40 14.73 8.09
C TYR A 301 10.91 14.64 8.43
N HIS A 302 10.05 14.47 7.42
CA HIS A 302 8.58 14.62 7.47
C HIS A 302 8.16 15.90 8.20
N ASN A 303 8.85 17.00 7.88
CA ASN A 303 8.65 18.34 8.44
C ASN A 303 8.73 18.45 9.97
N GLY A 304 9.41 17.51 10.62
CA GLY A 304 9.56 17.44 12.08
C GLY A 304 8.33 16.93 12.82
N VAL A 305 7.38 16.31 12.11
CA VAL A 305 6.11 15.82 12.65
C VAL A 305 6.31 14.85 13.82
N ALA A 306 7.28 13.93 13.73
CA ALA A 306 7.61 12.99 14.80
C ALA A 306 8.03 13.69 16.11
N HIS A 307 8.48 14.94 16.02
CA HIS A 307 8.97 15.75 17.13
C HIS A 307 8.03 16.91 17.51
N ASN A 308 6.78 16.90 17.04
CA ASN A 308 5.82 18.00 17.17
C ASN A 308 6.38 19.35 16.69
N LYS A 309 7.25 19.33 15.68
CA LYS A 309 7.73 20.50 14.97
C LYS A 309 7.04 20.52 13.61
N PHE A 310 6.78 21.72 13.09
CA PHE A 310 6.25 21.92 11.75
C PHE A 310 7.15 22.92 11.04
N THR A 311 8.14 22.41 10.35
CA THR A 311 9.20 23.20 9.73
C THR A 311 9.66 22.52 8.46
N VAL A 312 10.16 23.32 7.52
CA VAL A 312 10.76 22.81 6.27
C VAL A 312 11.87 21.82 6.55
N GLU A 313 11.96 20.81 5.68
CA GLU A 313 13.12 19.93 5.63
C GLU A 313 14.32 20.70 5.10
N SER A 314 15.52 20.38 5.60
CA SER A 314 16.72 21.04 5.13
C SER A 314 17.95 20.14 5.11
N LEU A 315 18.91 20.52 4.27
CA LEU A 315 20.19 19.86 4.10
C LEU A 315 21.26 20.91 3.80
N SER A 316 22.47 20.75 4.32
CA SER A 316 23.57 21.67 3.95
C SER A 316 24.05 21.38 2.52
N LEU A 317 24.42 22.44 1.80
CA LEU A 317 24.94 22.30 0.43
C LEU A 317 26.28 21.53 0.39
N GLU A 318 27.06 21.60 1.48
CA GLU A 318 28.30 20.84 1.65
C GLU A 318 28.02 19.33 1.76
N GLU A 319 27.11 18.93 2.65
CA GLU A 319 26.69 17.53 2.78
C GLU A 319 26.09 17.00 1.47
N LEU A 320 25.24 17.79 0.80
CA LEU A 320 24.69 17.43 -0.50
C LEU A 320 25.79 17.23 -1.54
N SER A 321 26.80 18.11 -1.60
CA SER A 321 27.92 17.95 -2.53
C SER A 321 28.75 16.70 -2.25
N CYS A 322 28.92 16.31 -0.99
CA CYS A 322 29.62 15.09 -0.61
C CYS A 322 28.79 13.84 -0.95
N TYR A 323 27.48 13.89 -0.67
CA TYR A 323 26.53 12.84 -1.01
C TYR A 323 26.47 12.57 -2.53
N VAL A 324 26.39 13.62 -3.34
CA VAL A 324 26.40 13.51 -4.81
C VAL A 324 27.62 12.72 -5.29
N LYS A 325 28.81 13.07 -4.81
CA LYS A 325 30.06 12.37 -5.16
C LYS A 325 30.03 10.91 -4.68
N PHE A 326 29.46 10.66 -3.50
CA PHE A 326 29.31 9.32 -2.96
C PHE A 326 28.43 8.43 -3.86
N VAL A 327 27.28 8.94 -4.31
CA VAL A 327 26.39 8.24 -5.23
C VAL A 327 27.10 7.99 -6.57
N GLU A 328 27.76 9.00 -7.15
CA GLU A 328 28.51 8.84 -8.41
C GLU A 328 29.59 7.76 -8.31
N ASN A 329 30.40 7.79 -7.25
CA ASN A 329 31.46 6.80 -7.05
C ASN A 329 30.89 5.39 -6.87
N THR A 330 29.73 5.29 -6.18
CA THR A 330 29.05 4.01 -5.98
C THR A 330 28.52 3.47 -7.30
N LEU A 331 27.93 4.31 -8.15
CA LEU A 331 27.46 3.92 -9.49
C LEU A 331 28.61 3.42 -10.39
N VAL A 332 29.73 4.15 -10.40
CA VAL A 332 30.94 3.72 -11.13
C VAL A 332 31.47 2.39 -10.58
N GLY A 333 31.42 2.19 -9.26
CA GLY A 333 31.79 0.93 -8.61
C GLY A 333 30.88 -0.23 -9.02
N VAL A 334 29.55 -0.03 -9.03
CA VAL A 334 28.59 -1.05 -9.48
C VAL A 334 28.85 -1.45 -10.94
N GLU A 335 29.06 -0.48 -11.82
CA GLU A 335 29.38 -0.73 -13.24
C GLU A 335 30.69 -1.50 -13.40
N LYS A 336 31.74 -1.09 -12.67
CA LYS A 336 33.09 -1.67 -12.72
C LYS A 336 33.11 -3.14 -12.26
N HIS A 337 32.48 -3.46 -11.13
CA HIS A 337 32.50 -4.82 -10.59
C HIS A 337 31.46 -5.73 -11.25
N GLY A 338 30.53 -5.13 -12.02
CA GLY A 338 29.45 -5.80 -12.71
C GLY A 338 28.41 -6.36 -11.75
N ILE A 339 27.21 -6.61 -12.28
CA ILE A 339 26.17 -7.31 -11.54
C ILE A 339 26.53 -8.80 -11.58
N PRO A 340 26.79 -9.45 -10.45
CA PRO A 340 27.19 -10.84 -10.45
C PRO A 340 26.19 -11.73 -11.21
N LYS A 341 26.68 -12.56 -12.15
CA LYS A 341 25.85 -13.44 -12.98
C LYS A 341 24.96 -14.43 -12.20
N HIS A 342 25.29 -14.69 -10.93
CA HIS A 342 24.45 -15.50 -10.05
C HIS A 342 23.27 -14.71 -9.48
N LEU A 343 23.38 -13.38 -9.34
CA LEU A 343 22.29 -12.49 -8.93
C LEU A 343 21.27 -12.29 -10.07
N SER A 344 21.70 -12.30 -11.33
CA SER A 344 20.78 -12.30 -12.49
C SER A 344 20.00 -13.62 -12.66
N MET A 345 20.43 -14.70 -11.99
CA MET A 345 19.69 -15.98 -11.92
C MET A 345 18.80 -16.09 -10.67
N LEU A 346 18.91 -15.15 -9.73
CA LEU A 346 18.16 -15.14 -8.48
C LEU A 346 16.82 -14.40 -8.58
N THR A 347 16.44 -13.84 -9.73
CA THR A 347 15.12 -13.22 -9.97
C THR A 347 13.99 -14.22 -10.18
N VAL A 348 14.26 -15.52 -10.02
CA VAL A 348 13.22 -16.54 -9.94
C VAL A 348 12.76 -16.63 -8.48
N PRO A 349 11.45 -16.60 -8.19
CA PRO A 349 10.94 -16.79 -6.82
C PRO A 349 11.59 -18.03 -6.21
N SER A 350 12.06 -17.88 -4.97
CA SER A 350 12.66 -18.94 -4.16
C SER A 350 11.90 -20.25 -4.33
N ILE A 351 12.51 -21.19 -5.07
CA ILE A 351 12.06 -22.57 -5.29
C ILE A 351 12.28 -23.37 -3.99
N ALA A 352 11.62 -22.99 -2.91
CA ALA A 352 11.61 -23.78 -1.69
C ALA A 352 10.37 -24.68 -1.60
N GLU A 353 9.29 -24.35 -2.29
CA GLU A 353 8.08 -25.18 -2.43
C GLU A 353 7.65 -25.21 -3.91
N PRO A 354 7.09 -26.33 -4.41
CA PRO A 354 6.42 -26.33 -5.70
C PRO A 354 5.34 -25.24 -5.69
N SER A 355 5.42 -24.31 -6.65
CA SER A 355 4.41 -23.26 -6.82
C SER A 355 3.02 -23.89 -6.81
N GLY A 356 2.12 -23.34 -5.99
CA GLY A 356 0.76 -23.86 -5.91
C GLY A 356 0.53 -25.08 -5.02
N THR A 357 1.45 -25.41 -4.10
CA THR A 357 1.21 -26.42 -3.06
C THR A 357 0.10 -25.96 -2.12
N ILE A 358 -0.77 -26.89 -1.69
CA ILE A 358 -1.87 -26.59 -0.77
C ILE A 358 -1.63 -27.32 0.55
N HIS A 359 -1.57 -26.57 1.64
CA HIS A 359 -1.43 -27.07 3.00
C HIS A 359 -2.73 -26.86 3.76
N ILE A 360 -3.18 -27.88 4.50
CA ILE A 360 -4.30 -27.76 5.44
C ILE A 360 -3.75 -28.06 6.83
N ILE A 361 -3.88 -27.11 7.74
CA ILE A 361 -3.56 -27.24 9.15
C ILE A 361 -4.87 -27.28 9.92
N ASP A 362 -5.17 -28.42 10.55
CA ASP A 362 -6.45 -28.62 11.24
C ASP A 362 -6.28 -28.69 12.76
N HIS A 363 -6.88 -27.74 13.47
CA HIS A 363 -6.91 -27.66 14.93
C HIS A 363 -8.22 -28.13 15.56
N VAL A 364 -9.22 -28.54 14.76
CA VAL A 364 -10.56 -28.92 15.24
C VAL A 364 -10.48 -29.99 16.33
N GLU A 365 -9.79 -31.09 16.04
CA GLU A 365 -9.69 -32.22 16.97
C GLU A 365 -8.87 -31.85 18.23
N ALA A 366 -7.82 -31.05 18.08
CA ALA A 366 -7.04 -30.55 19.21
C ALA A 366 -7.93 -29.69 20.15
N ILE A 367 -8.77 -28.83 19.59
CA ILE A 367 -9.70 -27.98 20.35
C ILE A 367 -10.80 -28.82 21.01
N LYS A 368 -11.39 -29.79 20.29
CA LYS A 368 -12.35 -30.75 20.88
C LYS A 368 -11.76 -31.44 22.11
N ASN A 369 -10.51 -31.92 22.00
CA ASN A 369 -9.81 -32.58 23.11
C ASN A 369 -9.57 -31.65 24.31
N ILE A 370 -9.30 -30.36 24.08
CA ILE A 370 -9.19 -29.38 25.16
C ILE A 370 -10.53 -29.25 25.91
N PHE A 371 -11.64 -29.10 25.19
CA PHE A 371 -12.98 -28.97 25.80
C PHE A 371 -13.44 -30.26 26.48
N ALA A 372 -13.16 -31.43 25.91
CA ALA A 372 -13.53 -32.72 26.47
C ALA A 372 -12.87 -32.98 27.84
N ARG A 373 -11.65 -32.46 28.04
CA ARG A 373 -10.89 -32.61 29.29
C ARG A 373 -11.34 -31.67 30.41
N CYS A 374 -12.03 -30.57 30.10
CA CYS A 374 -12.46 -29.59 31.09
C CYS A 374 -13.85 -29.96 31.64
N GLN A 375 -13.93 -30.48 32.86
CA GLN A 375 -15.19 -30.88 33.50
C GLN A 375 -15.99 -29.70 34.06
N SER A 376 -15.37 -28.54 34.22
CA SER A 376 -16.01 -27.33 34.71
C SER A 376 -15.41 -26.07 34.08
N PHE A 377 -16.11 -24.93 34.21
CA PHE A 377 -15.57 -23.63 33.80
C PHE A 377 -14.26 -23.28 34.51
N ALA A 378 -14.09 -23.68 35.79
CA ALA A 378 -12.84 -23.45 36.52
C ALA A 378 -11.66 -24.22 35.88
N GLU A 379 -11.87 -25.48 35.50
CA GLU A 379 -10.85 -26.26 34.78
C GLU A 379 -10.55 -25.68 33.39
N TYR A 380 -11.58 -25.17 32.70
CA TYR A 380 -11.38 -24.44 31.45
C TYR A 380 -10.50 -23.20 31.63
N LEU A 381 -10.72 -22.40 32.68
CA LEU A 381 -9.89 -21.23 32.96
C LEU A 381 -8.42 -21.61 33.24
N HIS A 382 -8.20 -22.65 34.06
CA HIS A 382 -6.85 -23.02 34.51
C HIS A 382 -6.06 -23.86 33.50
N ASN A 383 -6.73 -24.73 32.74
CA ASN A 383 -6.08 -25.73 31.89
C ASN A 383 -6.44 -25.59 30.41
N GLY A 384 -7.67 -25.18 30.09
CA GLY A 384 -8.15 -25.05 28.71
C GLY A 384 -7.66 -23.77 28.02
N ILE A 385 -7.86 -22.60 28.64
CA ILE A 385 -7.46 -21.29 28.10
C ILE A 385 -5.96 -21.25 27.75
N PRO A 386 -5.02 -21.69 28.59
CA PRO A 386 -3.60 -21.64 28.25
C PRO A 386 -3.26 -22.42 26.96
N GLN A 387 -3.87 -23.59 26.75
CA GLN A 387 -3.65 -24.40 25.55
C GLN A 387 -4.27 -23.74 24.30
N LEU A 388 -5.50 -23.21 24.42
CA LEU A 388 -6.14 -22.47 23.34
C LEU A 388 -5.33 -21.22 22.97
N ARG A 389 -4.79 -20.48 23.95
CA ARG A 389 -3.93 -19.32 23.70
C ARG A 389 -2.70 -19.69 22.89
N THR A 390 -2.07 -20.84 23.13
CA THR A 390 -0.94 -21.29 22.32
C THR A 390 -1.34 -21.46 20.85
N ILE A 391 -2.48 -22.09 20.57
CA ILE A 391 -2.97 -22.26 19.20
C ILE A 391 -3.28 -20.90 18.56
N TYR A 392 -4.02 -20.04 19.26
CA TYR A 392 -4.50 -18.76 18.73
C TYR A 392 -3.37 -17.73 18.54
N ASN A 393 -2.38 -17.71 19.43
CA ASN A 393 -1.24 -16.81 19.35
C ASN A 393 -0.34 -17.11 18.14
N ASN A 394 -0.27 -18.36 17.69
CA ASN A 394 0.48 -18.72 16.48
C ASN A 394 -0.04 -18.01 15.22
N TYR A 395 -1.30 -17.54 15.26
CA TYR A 395 -2.00 -16.91 14.13
C TYR A 395 -2.46 -15.48 14.43
N HIS A 396 -2.04 -14.90 15.56
CA HIS A 396 -2.44 -13.57 16.02
C HIS A 396 -3.97 -13.33 16.04
N ILE A 397 -4.74 -14.36 16.36
CA ILE A 397 -6.20 -14.29 16.43
C ILE A 397 -6.70 -14.15 17.86
N THR A 398 -7.80 -13.41 18.05
CA THR A 398 -8.40 -13.21 19.37
C THR A 398 -9.32 -14.38 19.70
N MET A 399 -9.14 -14.96 20.89
CA MET A 399 -10.08 -15.93 21.44
C MET A 399 -11.42 -15.27 21.79
N PRO A 400 -12.56 -15.98 21.67
CA PRO A 400 -13.84 -15.45 22.10
C PRO A 400 -13.93 -15.44 23.62
N ALA A 401 -14.72 -14.49 24.12
CA ALA A 401 -14.99 -14.37 25.56
C ALA A 401 -16.01 -15.44 25.98
N ILE A 402 -15.52 -16.59 26.46
CA ILE A 402 -16.34 -17.64 27.08
C ILE A 402 -16.36 -17.39 28.60
N ASN A 403 -17.56 -17.22 29.15
CA ASN A 403 -17.78 -17.00 30.58
C ASN A 403 -18.49 -18.20 31.21
N ALA A 404 -18.70 -18.16 32.53
CA ALA A 404 -19.34 -19.25 33.26
C ALA A 404 -20.77 -19.55 32.79
N GLU A 405 -21.49 -18.55 32.27
CA GLU A 405 -22.88 -18.68 31.83
C GLU A 405 -23.00 -19.40 30.49
N CYS A 406 -22.06 -19.17 29.56
CA CYS A 406 -22.10 -19.77 28.23
C CYS A 406 -21.20 -20.99 28.04
N PHE A 407 -20.34 -21.31 29.01
CA PHE A 407 -19.33 -22.37 28.88
C PHE A 407 -19.91 -23.73 28.51
N GLU A 408 -20.92 -24.23 29.24
CA GLU A 408 -21.47 -25.57 28.97
C GLU A 408 -22.12 -25.65 27.58
N ASN A 409 -22.84 -24.59 27.16
CA ASN A 409 -23.43 -24.54 25.82
C ASN A 409 -22.36 -24.54 24.72
N VAL A 410 -21.27 -23.77 24.90
CA VAL A 410 -20.16 -23.75 23.94
C VAL A 410 -19.45 -25.09 23.90
N LYS A 411 -19.20 -25.71 25.07
CA LYS A 411 -18.59 -27.02 25.19
C LYS A 411 -19.44 -28.09 24.48
N GLU A 412 -20.74 -28.11 24.73
CA GLU A 412 -21.66 -29.06 24.09
C GLU A 412 -21.66 -28.89 22.57
N ASN A 413 -21.73 -27.64 22.08
CA ASN A 413 -21.66 -27.35 20.65
C ASN A 413 -20.35 -27.84 20.01
N ILE A 414 -19.20 -27.64 20.66
CA ILE A 414 -17.90 -28.08 20.13
C ILE A 414 -17.79 -29.60 20.08
N LEU A 415 -18.26 -30.29 21.12
CA LEU A 415 -18.10 -31.73 21.24
C LEU A 415 -19.09 -32.51 20.35
N ASN A 416 -20.32 -32.02 20.24
CA ASN A 416 -21.42 -32.78 19.64
C ASN A 416 -21.67 -32.43 18.16
N ASN A 417 -21.24 -31.26 17.68
CA ASN A 417 -21.48 -30.88 16.29
C ASN A 417 -20.46 -31.53 15.34
N ALA A 418 -20.97 -31.95 14.18
CA ALA A 418 -20.16 -32.22 13.00
C ALA A 418 -19.75 -30.88 12.38
N PHE A 419 -18.52 -30.83 11.87
CA PHE A 419 -18.00 -29.65 11.18
C PHE A 419 -17.73 -30.01 9.72
N PRO A 420 -17.86 -29.06 8.78
CA PRO A 420 -17.61 -29.32 7.38
C PRO A 420 -16.20 -29.91 7.14
N GLU A 421 -16.11 -30.95 6.30
CA GLU A 421 -14.84 -31.56 5.92
C GLU A 421 -14.28 -30.84 4.69
N ILE A 422 -13.04 -30.36 4.77
CA ILE A 422 -12.35 -29.71 3.65
C ILE A 422 -11.41 -30.69 2.98
N ARG A 423 -11.66 -30.99 1.69
CA ARG A 423 -10.86 -31.95 0.92
C ARG A 423 -9.83 -31.24 0.06
N LEU A 424 -8.59 -31.72 0.07
CA LEU A 424 -7.52 -31.17 -0.78
C LEU A 424 -7.90 -31.12 -2.26
N SER A 425 -8.54 -32.18 -2.77
CA SER A 425 -8.98 -32.26 -4.18
C SER A 425 -10.00 -31.16 -4.54
N GLN A 426 -10.88 -30.81 -3.61
CA GLN A 426 -11.86 -29.74 -3.76
C GLN A 426 -11.17 -28.37 -3.88
N ILE A 427 -10.18 -28.09 -3.02
CA ILE A 427 -9.42 -26.83 -3.09
C ILE A 427 -8.63 -26.74 -4.40
N HIS A 428 -7.99 -27.83 -4.84
CA HIS A 428 -7.32 -27.86 -6.13
C HIS A 428 -8.27 -27.58 -7.30
N ALA A 429 -9.46 -28.17 -7.29
CA ALA A 429 -10.47 -27.94 -8.32
C ALA A 429 -10.95 -26.49 -8.32
N TRP A 430 -11.23 -25.90 -7.15
CA TRP A 430 -11.65 -24.51 -7.05
C TRP A 430 -10.57 -23.54 -7.47
N ARG A 431 -9.34 -23.74 -7.02
CA ARG A 431 -8.18 -22.94 -7.45
C ARG A 431 -8.06 -22.89 -8.97
N ALA A 432 -8.13 -24.04 -9.64
CA ALA A 432 -8.02 -24.11 -11.09
C ALA A 432 -9.13 -23.33 -11.80
N ARG A 433 -10.38 -23.51 -11.36
CA ARG A 433 -11.54 -22.80 -11.93
C ARG A 433 -11.48 -21.28 -11.70
N ILE A 434 -11.05 -20.85 -10.52
CA ILE A 434 -10.87 -19.42 -10.22
C ILE A 434 -9.79 -18.82 -11.13
N LEU A 435 -8.64 -19.49 -11.29
CA LEU A 435 -7.57 -19.00 -12.15
C LEU A 435 -8.00 -18.90 -13.63
N GLU A 436 -8.78 -19.85 -14.12
CA GLU A 436 -9.37 -19.78 -15.47
C GLU A 436 -10.26 -18.54 -15.64
N GLU A 437 -11.16 -18.29 -14.69
CA GLU A 437 -12.05 -17.13 -14.73
C GLU A 437 -11.30 -15.79 -14.63
N LEU A 438 -10.32 -15.71 -13.72
CA LEU A 438 -9.50 -14.51 -13.59
C LEU A 438 -8.68 -14.23 -14.86
N SER A 439 -8.18 -15.27 -15.51
CA SER A 439 -7.46 -15.17 -16.79
C SER A 439 -8.33 -14.55 -17.89
N ILE A 440 -9.61 -14.92 -17.94
CA ILE A 440 -10.59 -14.33 -18.87
C ILE A 440 -10.90 -12.87 -18.49
N LEU A 441 -11.21 -12.60 -17.22
CA LEU A 441 -11.57 -11.27 -16.74
C LEU A 441 -10.44 -10.24 -16.92
N PHE A 442 -9.20 -10.67 -16.74
CA PHE A 442 -8.01 -9.86 -16.93
C PHE A 442 -7.41 -9.98 -18.34
N ARG A 443 -8.13 -10.60 -19.28
CA ARG A 443 -7.78 -10.69 -20.71
C ARG A 443 -6.38 -11.24 -20.98
N HIS A 444 -5.90 -12.16 -20.15
CA HIS A 444 -4.53 -12.70 -20.18
C HIS A 444 -3.41 -11.64 -20.07
N LYS A 445 -3.73 -10.40 -19.69
CA LYS A 445 -2.76 -9.31 -19.55
C LYS A 445 -2.03 -9.34 -18.21
N PHE A 446 -2.52 -10.12 -17.25
CA PHE A 446 -1.97 -10.16 -15.91
C PHE A 446 -1.56 -11.58 -15.53
N GLN A 447 -0.33 -11.72 -15.04
CA GLN A 447 0.19 -12.97 -14.51
C GLN A 447 -0.17 -13.06 -13.01
N ILE A 448 -1.09 -13.96 -12.69
CA ILE A 448 -1.38 -14.34 -11.31
C ILE A 448 -0.31 -15.33 -10.87
N TRP A 449 0.43 -14.99 -9.81
CA TRP A 449 1.50 -15.83 -9.29
C TRP A 449 0.91 -17.05 -8.59
N GLU A 450 1.44 -18.22 -8.92
CA GLU A 450 1.03 -19.48 -8.29
C GLU A 450 1.63 -19.61 -6.87
N LYS A 451 1.00 -18.95 -5.90
CA LYS A 451 1.37 -19.06 -4.48
C LYS A 451 0.98 -20.41 -3.89
N SER A 452 1.80 -20.91 -2.96
CA SER A 452 1.36 -21.94 -2.02
C SER A 452 0.20 -21.40 -1.19
N ILE A 453 -0.82 -22.21 -0.92
CA ILE A 453 -1.99 -21.81 -0.12
C ILE A 453 -1.95 -22.60 1.18
N THR A 454 -2.01 -21.91 2.30
CA THR A 454 -2.20 -22.54 3.62
C THR A 454 -3.59 -22.23 4.14
N LEU A 455 -4.39 -23.27 4.37
CA LEU A 455 -5.70 -23.20 5.03
C LEU A 455 -5.55 -23.63 6.48
N ILE A 456 -6.07 -22.83 7.40
CA ILE A 456 -6.06 -23.11 8.84
C ILE A 456 -7.50 -23.33 9.28
N ASN A 457 -7.82 -24.57 9.61
CA ASN A 457 -9.12 -24.94 10.17
C ASN A 457 -9.06 -24.81 11.68
N ILE A 458 -9.96 -23.99 12.22
CA ILE A 458 -10.04 -23.73 13.65
C ILE A 458 -11.51 -23.72 14.07
N LEU A 459 -11.73 -23.73 15.38
CA LEU A 459 -13.04 -23.48 15.98
C LEU A 459 -12.96 -22.25 16.85
N LEU A 460 -14.07 -21.52 16.97
CA LEU A 460 -14.30 -20.40 17.87
C LEU A 460 -13.55 -19.11 17.52
N ALA A 461 -13.09 -18.92 16.28
CA ALA A 461 -12.52 -17.63 15.89
C ALA A 461 -13.60 -16.54 15.87
N ASN A 462 -13.24 -15.27 16.04
CA ASN A 462 -14.22 -14.17 15.97
C ASN A 462 -14.62 -13.77 14.52
N CYS A 463 -14.55 -14.72 13.59
CA CYS A 463 -14.86 -14.59 12.17
C CYS A 463 -15.25 -15.97 11.62
N ASN A 464 -16.00 -16.00 10.51
CA ASN A 464 -16.28 -17.23 9.77
C ASN A 464 -15.07 -17.66 8.93
N ALA A 465 -14.53 -16.73 8.14
CA ALA A 465 -13.35 -16.92 7.32
C ALA A 465 -12.64 -15.58 7.12
N ARG A 466 -11.31 -15.62 6.93
CA ARG A 466 -10.53 -14.46 6.47
C ARG A 466 -9.12 -14.85 6.08
N HIS A 467 -8.49 -13.99 5.29
CA HIS A 467 -7.04 -13.92 5.18
C HIS A 467 -6.36 -13.45 6.49
N ILE A 468 -5.23 -14.05 6.84
CA ILE A 468 -4.32 -13.63 7.91
C ILE A 468 -2.89 -13.49 7.37
N SER A 469 -2.10 -12.54 7.89
CA SER A 469 -0.77 -12.20 7.35
C SER A 469 0.40 -12.94 8.00
N HIS A 470 0.20 -13.61 9.14
CA HIS A 470 1.27 -14.24 9.89
C HIS A 470 0.86 -15.62 10.44
N PRO A 471 1.32 -16.72 9.80
CA PRO A 471 1.79 -16.76 8.42
C PRO A 471 0.67 -16.35 7.43
N GLU A 472 1.05 -15.97 6.20
CA GLU A 472 0.09 -15.67 5.13
C GLU A 472 -0.80 -16.90 4.85
N SER A 473 -2.08 -16.84 5.17
CA SER A 473 -2.96 -18.02 5.18
C SER A 473 -4.44 -17.65 5.13
N ILE A 474 -5.29 -18.60 4.74
CA ILE A 474 -6.75 -18.50 4.85
C ILE A 474 -7.17 -19.20 6.14
N LEU A 475 -7.78 -18.47 7.08
CA LEU A 475 -8.31 -19.02 8.32
C LEU A 475 -9.81 -19.28 8.20
N LEU A 476 -10.26 -20.47 8.60
CA LEU A 476 -11.65 -20.91 8.54
C LEU A 476 -12.11 -21.36 9.94
N SER A 477 -13.14 -20.69 10.46
CA SER A 477 -13.82 -21.10 11.70
C SER A 477 -15.00 -21.99 11.35
N LEU A 478 -14.78 -23.30 11.39
CA LEU A 478 -15.69 -24.26 10.76
C LEU A 478 -17.05 -24.36 11.45
N GLU A 479 -17.17 -23.98 12.72
CA GLU A 479 -18.46 -23.93 13.43
C GLU A 479 -19.36 -22.78 12.98
N GLN A 480 -18.80 -21.78 12.30
CA GLN A 480 -19.52 -20.62 11.76
C GLN A 480 -19.85 -20.75 10.28
N ILE A 481 -19.46 -21.85 9.64
CA ILE A 481 -19.67 -22.10 8.21
C ILE A 481 -20.66 -23.27 8.08
N PRO A 482 -21.91 -23.01 7.65
CA PRO A 482 -22.82 -24.08 7.27
C PRO A 482 -22.22 -24.95 6.15
N GLU A 483 -22.53 -26.25 6.15
CA GLU A 483 -21.95 -27.20 5.18
C GLU A 483 -22.30 -26.84 3.72
N ASP A 484 -23.52 -26.35 3.49
CA ASP A 484 -24.01 -25.87 2.20
C ASP A 484 -23.36 -24.55 1.74
N GLU A 485 -22.72 -23.82 2.65
CA GLU A 485 -22.05 -22.54 2.38
C GLU A 485 -20.53 -22.70 2.19
N LEU A 486 -19.97 -23.88 2.48
CA LEU A 486 -18.52 -24.11 2.49
C LEU A 486 -17.88 -23.76 1.14
N ASP A 487 -18.44 -24.25 0.02
CA ASP A 487 -17.88 -23.99 -1.31
C ASP A 487 -17.89 -22.50 -1.65
N ARG A 488 -18.96 -21.78 -1.30
CA ARG A 488 -19.06 -20.33 -1.54
C ARG A 488 -18.00 -19.60 -0.74
N VAL A 489 -17.82 -19.93 0.55
CA VAL A 489 -16.80 -19.32 1.41
C VAL A 489 -15.39 -19.63 0.90
N LEU A 490 -15.11 -20.88 0.52
CA LEU A 490 -13.82 -21.27 -0.03
C LEU A 490 -13.48 -20.52 -1.31
N ILE A 491 -14.41 -20.47 -2.27
CA ILE A 491 -14.20 -19.74 -3.54
C ILE A 491 -13.97 -18.26 -3.29
N HIS A 492 -14.76 -17.65 -2.38
CA HIS A 492 -14.63 -16.24 -2.01
C HIS A 492 -13.24 -15.92 -1.45
N GLU A 493 -12.79 -16.66 -0.43
CA GLU A 493 -11.49 -16.43 0.20
C GLU A 493 -10.31 -16.82 -0.70
N LEU A 494 -10.44 -17.88 -1.50
CA LEU A 494 -9.43 -18.25 -2.50
C LEU A 494 -9.28 -17.15 -3.55
N THR A 495 -10.37 -16.51 -3.96
CA THR A 495 -10.31 -15.39 -4.91
C THR A 495 -9.55 -14.21 -4.31
N HIS A 496 -9.81 -13.84 -3.05
CA HIS A 496 -9.02 -12.82 -2.36
C HIS A 496 -7.53 -13.17 -2.29
N TYR A 497 -7.22 -14.40 -1.87
CA TYR A 497 -5.85 -14.87 -1.72
C TYR A 497 -5.09 -14.83 -3.05
N LEU A 498 -5.70 -15.36 -4.11
CA LEU A 498 -5.09 -15.44 -5.44
C LEU A 498 -4.94 -14.05 -6.10
N THR A 499 -5.74 -13.06 -5.71
CA THR A 499 -5.70 -11.71 -6.28
C THR A 499 -5.05 -10.67 -5.38
N MET A 500 -4.57 -11.03 -4.19
CA MET A 500 -4.04 -10.06 -3.22
C MET A 500 -2.91 -9.20 -3.80
N ASP A 501 -1.96 -9.83 -4.50
CA ASP A 501 -0.84 -9.12 -5.10
C ASP A 501 -1.31 -8.14 -6.18
N PHE A 502 -2.26 -8.57 -7.02
CA PHE A 502 -2.89 -7.73 -8.03
C PHE A 502 -3.45 -6.44 -7.43
N TRP A 503 -4.22 -6.56 -6.34
CA TRP A 503 -4.77 -5.40 -5.64
C TRP A 503 -3.68 -4.47 -5.11
N SER A 504 -2.60 -5.05 -4.60
CA SER A 504 -1.47 -4.29 -4.07
C SER A 504 -0.66 -3.53 -5.12
N PHE A 505 -0.81 -3.85 -6.41
CA PHE A 505 -0.10 -3.13 -7.48
C PHE A 505 -0.90 -1.95 -8.02
N LEU A 506 -2.22 -1.93 -7.83
CA LEU A 506 -3.07 -0.88 -8.39
C LEU A 506 -2.83 0.48 -7.72
N ASN A 507 -2.88 1.54 -8.52
CA ASN A 507 -2.84 2.93 -8.06
C ASN A 507 -4.21 3.36 -7.49
N LEU A 508 -4.69 2.58 -6.53
CA LEU A 508 -5.98 2.76 -5.86
C LEU A 508 -5.77 2.81 -4.36
N SER A 509 -6.58 3.61 -3.66
CA SER A 509 -6.59 3.61 -2.19
C SER A 509 -6.96 2.21 -1.63
N PRO A 510 -6.54 1.86 -0.40
CA PRO A 510 -6.84 0.55 0.21
C PRO A 510 -8.34 0.25 0.27
N PHE A 511 -9.16 1.30 0.45
CA PHE A 511 -10.61 1.20 0.41
C PHE A 511 -11.13 0.69 -0.94
N LYS A 512 -10.67 1.30 -2.05
CA LYS A 512 -11.08 0.92 -3.40
C LYS A 512 -10.55 -0.46 -3.80
N GLN A 513 -9.32 -0.77 -3.42
CA GLN A 513 -8.76 -2.12 -3.61
C GLN A 513 -9.66 -3.17 -2.97
N HIS A 514 -10.02 -2.97 -1.70
CA HIS A 514 -10.91 -3.89 -0.99
C HIS A 514 -12.32 -3.92 -1.61
N TYR A 515 -12.86 -2.78 -2.04
CA TYR A 515 -14.14 -2.70 -2.75
C TYR A 515 -14.19 -3.58 -3.99
N TYR A 516 -13.24 -3.42 -4.90
CA TYR A 516 -13.22 -4.24 -6.11
C TYR A 516 -12.83 -5.70 -5.82
N SER A 517 -11.97 -5.95 -4.83
CA SER A 517 -11.63 -7.31 -4.38
C SER A 517 -12.86 -8.10 -3.93
N GLU A 518 -13.71 -7.48 -3.12
CA GLU A 518 -14.94 -8.09 -2.60
C GLU A 518 -15.98 -8.30 -3.70
N GLY A 519 -16.16 -7.30 -4.57
CA GLY A 519 -17.03 -7.45 -5.74
C GLY A 519 -16.57 -8.58 -6.67
N LEU A 520 -15.27 -8.75 -6.87
CA LEU A 520 -14.70 -9.83 -7.68
C LEU A 520 -14.96 -11.21 -7.05
N ALA A 521 -14.68 -11.35 -5.76
CA ALA A 521 -14.89 -12.60 -5.04
C ALA A 521 -16.37 -13.05 -5.09
N VAL A 522 -17.31 -12.09 -4.98
CA VAL A 522 -18.75 -12.36 -5.17
C VAL A 522 -19.06 -12.80 -6.59
N ALA A 523 -18.58 -12.06 -7.60
CA ALA A 523 -18.88 -12.37 -9.00
C ALA A 523 -18.34 -13.75 -9.42
N ILE A 524 -17.14 -14.11 -8.97
CA ILE A 524 -16.54 -15.43 -9.21
C ILE A 524 -17.35 -16.53 -8.51
N SER A 525 -17.70 -16.33 -7.23
CA SER A 525 -18.54 -17.27 -6.48
C SER A 525 -19.89 -17.49 -7.15
N GLN A 526 -20.55 -16.39 -7.57
CA GLN A 526 -21.83 -16.42 -8.27
C GLN A 526 -21.75 -17.27 -9.55
N LYS A 527 -20.72 -17.01 -10.37
CA LYS A 527 -20.54 -17.70 -11.65
C LYS A 527 -20.20 -19.18 -11.47
N LEU A 528 -19.26 -19.51 -10.59
CA LEU A 528 -18.75 -20.88 -10.44
C LEU A 528 -19.77 -21.83 -9.80
N LEU A 529 -20.62 -21.31 -8.92
CA LEU A 529 -21.65 -22.05 -8.21
C LEU A 529 -23.07 -21.86 -8.80
N ASN A 530 -23.21 -21.05 -9.85
CA ASN A 530 -24.50 -20.71 -10.46
C ASN A 530 -25.53 -20.21 -9.44
N LEU A 531 -25.11 -19.27 -8.59
CA LEU A 531 -25.94 -18.67 -7.55
C LEU A 531 -26.76 -17.51 -8.11
N SER A 532 -27.92 -17.26 -7.52
CA SER A 532 -28.57 -15.96 -7.63
C SER A 532 -27.69 -14.86 -7.02
N PHE A 533 -27.94 -13.60 -7.38
CA PHE A 533 -27.21 -12.49 -6.80
C PHE A 533 -27.35 -12.44 -5.28
N ALA A 534 -28.56 -12.70 -4.76
CA ALA A 534 -28.88 -12.70 -3.32
C ALA A 534 -28.08 -13.77 -2.56
N GLU A 535 -27.99 -14.98 -3.10
CA GLU A 535 -27.17 -16.07 -2.54
C GLU A 535 -25.68 -15.74 -2.60
N ALA A 536 -25.19 -15.16 -3.70
CA ALA A 536 -23.78 -14.80 -3.84
C ALA A 536 -23.33 -13.77 -2.80
N VAL A 537 -24.15 -12.75 -2.53
CA VAL A 537 -23.88 -11.77 -1.46
C VAL A 537 -24.29 -12.26 -0.06
N ASN A 538 -24.82 -13.48 0.05
CA ASN A 538 -25.32 -14.10 1.28
C ASN A 538 -26.36 -13.23 2.02
N ILE A 539 -27.33 -12.67 1.29
CA ILE A 539 -28.40 -11.84 1.83
C ILE A 539 -29.75 -12.41 1.40
N LYS A 540 -30.72 -12.47 2.33
CA LYS A 540 -32.10 -12.83 2.00
C LYS A 540 -32.70 -11.86 0.97
N GLU A 541 -33.46 -12.37 -0.01
CA GLU A 541 -34.05 -11.55 -1.07
C GLU A 541 -34.84 -10.34 -0.56
N GLU A 542 -35.65 -10.53 0.49
CA GLU A 542 -36.42 -9.46 1.13
C GLU A 542 -35.57 -8.28 1.60
N HIS A 543 -34.36 -8.56 2.09
CA HIS A 543 -33.42 -7.54 2.49
C HIS A 543 -32.76 -6.91 1.25
N LEU A 544 -32.39 -7.71 0.25
CA LEU A 544 -31.78 -7.23 -1.00
C LEU A 544 -32.63 -6.14 -1.67
N VAL A 545 -33.96 -6.32 -1.71
CA VAL A 545 -34.89 -5.30 -2.24
C VAL A 545 -34.70 -3.95 -1.54
N THR A 546 -34.54 -3.95 -0.21
CA THR A 546 -34.29 -2.73 0.56
C THR A 546 -32.96 -2.06 0.14
N TYR A 547 -31.92 -2.82 -0.19
CA TYR A 547 -30.66 -2.27 -0.69
C TYR A 547 -30.85 -1.62 -2.07
N LEU A 548 -31.56 -2.30 -2.97
CA LEU A 548 -31.81 -1.83 -4.33
C LEU A 548 -32.69 -0.56 -4.35
N ASP A 549 -33.70 -0.48 -3.49
CA ASP A 549 -34.56 0.71 -3.35
C ASP A 549 -33.78 1.95 -2.90
N ASN A 550 -32.65 1.77 -2.21
CA ASN A 550 -31.81 2.86 -1.69
C ASN A 550 -30.51 3.06 -2.49
N ILE A 551 -30.33 2.39 -3.63
CA ILE A 551 -29.06 2.30 -4.37
C ILE A 551 -28.41 3.67 -4.66
N VAL A 552 -29.21 4.69 -4.99
CA VAL A 552 -28.73 6.04 -5.32
C VAL A 552 -28.09 6.70 -4.10
N GLU A 553 -28.72 6.58 -2.93
CA GLU A 553 -28.21 7.14 -1.69
C GLU A 553 -26.95 6.39 -1.21
N LEU A 554 -26.94 5.06 -1.37
CA LEU A 554 -25.79 4.24 -1.02
C LEU A 554 -24.57 4.55 -1.88
N LYS A 555 -24.75 4.66 -3.21
CA LYS A 555 -23.67 5.08 -4.13
C LYS A 555 -23.12 6.45 -3.73
N ARG A 556 -24.01 7.40 -3.44
CA ARG A 556 -23.62 8.73 -2.94
C ARG A 556 -22.78 8.66 -1.66
N TRP A 557 -23.17 7.84 -0.69
CA TRP A 557 -22.41 7.70 0.56
C TRP A 557 -21.06 7.02 0.36
N LEU A 558 -20.98 6.04 -0.54
CA LEU A 558 -19.73 5.37 -0.91
C LEU A 558 -18.74 6.38 -1.52
N GLU A 559 -19.21 7.20 -2.46
CA GLU A 559 -18.41 8.27 -3.07
C GLU A 559 -17.87 9.23 -2.01
N ASP A 560 -18.76 9.75 -1.16
CA ASP A 560 -18.41 10.63 -0.04
C ASP A 560 -17.34 10.00 0.86
N TYR A 561 -17.48 8.73 1.23
CA TYR A 561 -16.50 8.03 2.06
C TYR A 561 -15.15 7.87 1.35
N ALA A 562 -15.16 7.46 0.09
CA ALA A 562 -13.95 7.22 -0.70
C ALA A 562 -13.07 8.47 -0.80
N VAL A 563 -13.68 9.65 -0.93
CA VAL A 563 -12.97 10.95 -1.01
C VAL A 563 -12.77 11.65 0.34
N GLY A 564 -13.24 11.07 1.45
CA GLY A 564 -13.01 11.59 2.81
C GLY A 564 -14.07 12.57 3.35
N ASN A 565 -15.26 12.62 2.75
CA ASN A 565 -16.40 13.41 3.20
C ASN A 565 -17.17 12.75 4.36
N LEU A 566 -16.54 12.70 5.54
CA LEU A 566 -17.01 11.92 6.69
C LEU A 566 -17.88 12.69 7.69
N CYS A 567 -17.97 14.01 7.58
CA CYS A 567 -18.62 14.87 8.56
C CYS A 567 -19.88 15.53 7.99
N SER A 568 -20.64 16.19 8.88
CA SER A 568 -21.72 17.10 8.51
C SER A 568 -21.43 18.50 9.07
N TYR A 569 -21.93 19.53 8.40
CA TYR A 569 -21.82 20.90 8.85
C TYR A 569 -23.02 21.30 9.70
N PHE A 570 -22.78 21.87 10.87
CA PHE A 570 -23.84 22.38 11.75
C PHE A 570 -23.34 23.62 12.49
N ASN A 571 -24.16 24.67 12.59
CA ASN A 571 -23.83 25.93 13.28
C ASN A 571 -22.44 26.53 12.94
N GLY A 572 -22.06 26.52 11.66
CA GLY A 572 -20.80 27.12 11.22
C GLY A 572 -19.55 26.28 11.51
N LYS A 573 -19.69 25.00 11.88
CA LYS A 573 -18.56 24.11 12.19
C LYS A 573 -18.75 22.70 11.62
N CYS A 574 -17.64 22.03 11.35
CA CYS A 574 -17.59 20.62 11.01
C CYS A 574 -17.72 19.77 12.28
N HIS A 575 -18.74 18.93 12.39
CA HIS A 575 -19.06 18.18 13.60
C HIS A 575 -18.86 16.67 13.46
N GLN A 576 -17.96 16.11 14.29
CA GLN A 576 -17.65 14.68 14.30
C GLN A 576 -18.76 13.80 14.90
N TYR A 577 -19.68 14.31 15.72
CA TYR A 577 -20.79 13.49 16.24
C TYR A 577 -21.95 13.36 15.25
N PHE A 578 -22.04 14.26 14.27
CA PHE A 578 -22.78 14.09 13.02
C PHE A 578 -21.90 13.49 11.92
N GLN A 579 -20.84 12.76 12.30
CA GLN A 579 -20.19 11.84 11.38
C GLN A 579 -21.30 11.05 10.69
N LYS A 580 -21.07 10.69 9.44
CA LYS A 580 -21.81 9.59 8.82
C LYS A 580 -21.49 8.25 9.53
N LYS A 581 -21.17 8.21 10.84
CA LYS A 581 -21.96 7.50 11.86
C LYS A 581 -22.11 5.99 11.70
N GLN A 582 -22.88 5.70 10.66
CA GLN A 582 -23.41 4.42 10.25
C GLN A 582 -22.57 3.78 9.13
N LEU A 583 -21.46 4.38 8.72
CA LEU A 583 -20.51 3.78 7.78
C LEU A 583 -19.60 2.81 8.53
N VAL A 584 -20.17 1.66 8.90
CA VAL A 584 -19.36 0.48 9.18
C VAL A 584 -18.63 0.11 7.90
N ASN A 585 -17.38 -0.33 8.05
CA ASN A 585 -16.56 -0.84 6.95
C ASN A 585 -17.44 -1.78 6.11
N PRO A 586 -17.68 -1.43 4.82
CA PRO A 586 -18.72 -2.08 4.03
C PRO A 586 -18.51 -3.57 3.78
N PHE A 587 -17.35 -4.11 4.18
CA PHE A 587 -16.86 -5.45 3.91
C PHE A 587 -16.63 -6.28 5.18
N LYS A 588 -16.82 -5.71 6.39
CA LYS A 588 -16.73 -6.49 7.63
C LYS A 588 -18.06 -7.19 7.92
N ALA A 589 -18.08 -8.51 7.74
CA ALA A 589 -19.11 -9.36 8.32
C ALA A 589 -18.93 -9.46 9.84
N ASN A 590 -19.87 -8.88 10.60
CA ASN A 590 -20.56 -9.45 11.78
C ASN A 590 -21.02 -8.35 12.75
N GLY A 591 -22.36 -8.22 12.93
CA GLY A 591 -22.93 -7.33 13.95
C GLY A 591 -24.43 -6.96 13.90
N HIS A 592 -25.24 -7.52 12.99
CA HIS A 592 -26.71 -7.30 12.87
C HIS A 592 -27.23 -6.03 12.16
N ARG A 593 -28.57 -5.96 12.08
CA ARG A 593 -29.48 -5.56 10.99
C ARG A 593 -29.09 -4.26 10.23
N TYR A 594 -28.68 -4.43 8.96
CA TYR A 594 -28.47 -3.41 7.90
C TYR A 594 -27.13 -2.65 7.80
N GLN A 595 -25.97 -3.34 7.79
CA GLN A 595 -24.71 -2.74 7.29
C GLN A 595 -23.88 -3.72 6.43
N ARG A 596 -24.40 -4.09 5.25
CA ARG A 596 -23.68 -4.76 4.15
C ARG A 596 -23.72 -3.96 2.83
N TYR A 597 -23.93 -2.64 2.93
CA TYR A 597 -24.24 -1.79 1.78
C TYR A 597 -23.13 -1.77 0.72
N GLY A 598 -21.87 -1.54 1.12
CA GLY A 598 -20.79 -1.50 0.14
C GLY A 598 -20.42 -2.88 -0.41
N TYR A 599 -20.70 -3.98 0.30
CA TYR A 599 -20.58 -5.33 -0.26
C TYR A 599 -21.58 -5.56 -1.42
N VAL A 600 -22.84 -5.16 -1.24
CA VAL A 600 -23.85 -5.22 -2.31
C VAL A 600 -23.49 -4.29 -3.47
N LEU A 601 -23.06 -3.05 -3.18
CA LEU A 601 -22.63 -2.11 -4.22
C LEU A 601 -21.43 -2.63 -5.02
N ALA A 602 -20.41 -3.14 -4.33
CA ALA A 602 -19.24 -3.73 -4.96
C ALA A 602 -19.61 -4.88 -5.89
N ALA A 603 -20.46 -5.80 -5.41
CA ALA A 603 -20.94 -6.90 -6.22
C ALA A 603 -21.73 -6.43 -7.45
N LEU A 604 -22.64 -5.47 -7.29
CA LEU A 604 -23.44 -4.92 -8.41
C LEU A 604 -22.55 -4.22 -9.45
N GLU A 605 -21.65 -3.35 -9.00
CA GLU A 605 -20.74 -2.62 -9.89
C GLU A 605 -19.79 -3.57 -10.61
N THR A 606 -19.17 -4.52 -9.90
CA THR A 606 -18.32 -5.54 -10.52
C THR A 606 -19.11 -6.37 -11.53
N TRP A 607 -20.32 -6.80 -11.19
CA TRP A 607 -21.17 -7.56 -12.12
C TRP A 607 -21.45 -6.77 -13.41
N GLU A 608 -21.86 -5.50 -13.31
CA GLU A 608 -22.08 -4.64 -14.47
C GLU A 608 -20.81 -4.47 -15.33
N LEU A 609 -19.65 -4.31 -14.70
CA LEU A 609 -18.37 -4.14 -15.38
C LEU A 609 -17.91 -5.42 -16.08
N VAL A 610 -18.13 -6.58 -15.45
CA VAL A 610 -17.84 -7.90 -16.02
C VAL A 610 -18.76 -8.19 -17.20
N GLU A 611 -20.06 -7.92 -17.10
CA GLU A 611 -21.01 -8.10 -18.21
C GLU A 611 -20.67 -7.21 -19.42
N LYS A 612 -20.25 -5.97 -19.15
CA LYS A 612 -19.77 -5.04 -20.18
C LYS A 612 -18.40 -5.43 -20.75
N GLY A 613 -17.71 -6.39 -20.13
CA GLY A 613 -16.38 -6.84 -20.52
C GLY A 613 -15.28 -5.79 -20.32
N ILE A 614 -15.49 -4.81 -19.43
CA ILE A 614 -14.57 -3.68 -19.20
C ILE A 614 -14.00 -3.64 -17.78
N TYR A 615 -14.14 -4.74 -17.02
CA TYR A 615 -13.73 -4.80 -15.62
C TYR A 615 -12.25 -4.44 -15.41
N TYR A 616 -11.36 -5.06 -16.18
CA TYR A 616 -9.92 -4.77 -16.11
C TYR A 616 -9.64 -3.30 -16.47
N GLU A 617 -10.17 -2.82 -17.59
CA GLU A 617 -9.95 -1.44 -18.03
C GLU A 617 -10.47 -0.42 -16.99
N HIS A 618 -11.60 -0.67 -16.34
CA HIS A 618 -12.17 0.24 -15.35
C HIS A 618 -11.29 0.38 -14.11
N ILE A 619 -10.67 -0.70 -13.67
CA ILE A 619 -9.87 -0.73 -12.44
C ILE A 619 -8.45 -0.18 -12.66
N PHE A 620 -7.92 -0.29 -13.89
CA PHE A 620 -6.59 0.22 -14.25
C PHE A 620 -6.57 1.68 -14.73
N CYS A 621 -7.72 2.27 -15.09
CA CYS A 621 -7.78 3.62 -15.69
C CYS A 621 -8.03 4.75 -14.69
#